data_AF-A0AAD6LI39-F1
#
_entry.id   AF-A0AAD6LI39-F1
#
_cell.length_a   1.000
_cell.length_b   1.000
_cell.length_c   1.000
_cell.angle_alpha   90.00
_cell.angle_beta   90.00
_cell.angle_gamma   90.00
#
_symmetry.space_group_name_H-M   'P 1'
#
loop_
_entity.id
_entity.type
_entity.pdbx_description
1 polymer ?
#
loop_
_entity_poly.entity_id
_entity_poly.type
_entity_poly.pdbx_seq_one_letter_code
_entity_poly.pdbx_strand_id
1 'polypeptide(L)'
;MRYWMPGKFLIKGVAQLLHTIPVYGCSECSEVHVALEGHQIKDCLGPTSRDRHSLHSWVRGSIDDILVPIESYHLYDPFGRRIKHETRFEYDRIPAVVELCIQAGVDIPEYPSRRRMKPIRMIGKKVIDRGGFLEEPKPWRLGNPSTPVDFDTYRANERFPPPLSEDIPRIAQETMDAYDFVRSASMEGWKSMAGKMQFVDEVFPPNCVWHVRDPRGPPLRSALKRFYGKAPAVVEVCMQAGAQVPDRYKPMMRLDIIVPESDEAKLVA
;
A
#
# COMPACT_ATOMS: atom_id res chain seq x y z
N MET A 1 -5.46 21.21 -1.44
CA MET A 1 -4.10 20.86 -1.91
C MET A 1 -3.17 20.29 -0.82
N ARG A 2 -3.12 20.79 0.43
CA ARG A 2 -2.14 20.30 1.44
C ARG A 2 -2.33 18.86 1.93
N TYR A 3 -3.55 18.32 1.96
CA TYR A 3 -3.83 16.95 2.42
C TYR A 3 -3.48 15.83 1.42
N TRP A 4 -3.00 16.19 0.22
CA TRP A 4 -2.73 15.26 -0.89
C TRP A 4 -1.25 14.95 -1.12
N MET A 5 -0.36 15.73 -0.51
CA MET A 5 1.08 15.55 -0.67
C MET A 5 1.65 14.29 0.02
N PRO A 6 1.14 13.83 1.18
CA PRO A 6 1.73 12.69 1.88
C PRO A 6 1.75 11.38 1.07
N GLY A 7 0.70 11.10 0.27
CA GLY A 7 0.66 9.90 -0.57
C GLY A 7 1.74 9.87 -1.66
N LYS A 8 2.05 11.03 -2.26
CA LYS A 8 3.14 11.15 -3.26
C LYS A 8 4.50 10.88 -2.62
N PHE A 9 4.73 11.46 -1.44
CA PHE A 9 5.98 11.25 -0.69
C PHE A 9 6.15 9.80 -0.26
N LEU A 10 5.07 9.12 0.11
CA LEU A 10 5.08 7.71 0.46
C LEU A 10 5.54 6.83 -0.72
N ILE A 11 4.91 6.96 -1.89
CA ILE A 11 5.25 6.13 -3.06
C ILE A 11 6.68 6.40 -3.51
N LYS A 12 7.06 7.68 -3.63
CA LYS A 12 8.42 8.09 -3.98
C LYS A 12 9.43 7.50 -3.00
N GLY A 13 9.19 7.70 -1.71
CA GLY A 13 10.09 7.27 -0.66
C GLY A 13 10.29 5.76 -0.64
N VAL A 14 9.20 4.98 -0.69
CA VAL A 14 9.28 3.51 -0.77
C VAL A 14 10.02 3.06 -2.03
N ALA A 15 9.70 3.62 -3.20
CA ALA A 15 10.39 3.29 -4.45
C ALA A 15 11.90 3.53 -4.36
N GLN A 16 12.32 4.65 -3.76
CA GLN A 16 13.73 4.96 -3.56
C GLN A 16 14.41 3.98 -2.58
N LEU A 17 13.75 3.66 -1.46
CA LEU A 17 14.30 2.76 -0.45
C LEU A 17 14.44 1.32 -0.97
N LEU A 18 13.57 0.86 -1.88
CA LEU A 18 13.64 -0.47 -2.49
C LEU A 18 14.86 -0.69 -3.40
N HIS A 19 15.59 0.37 -3.76
CA HIS A 19 16.90 0.25 -4.42
C HIS A 19 18.00 -0.19 -3.45
N THR A 20 17.85 0.10 -2.15
CA THR A 20 18.87 -0.14 -1.12
C THR A 20 18.48 -1.27 -0.16
N ILE A 21 17.22 -1.30 0.28
CA ILE A 21 16.71 -2.28 1.24
C ILE A 21 16.12 -3.47 0.49
N PRO A 22 16.68 -4.68 0.64
CA PRO A 22 16.15 -5.83 -0.09
C PRO A 22 14.80 -6.26 0.48
N VAL A 23 13.87 -6.49 -0.44
CA VAL A 23 12.53 -6.97 -0.16
C VAL A 23 12.29 -8.19 -1.03
N TYR A 24 11.69 -9.22 -0.45
CA TYR A 24 11.33 -10.46 -1.11
C TYR A 24 9.84 -10.70 -0.98
N GLY A 25 9.20 -11.03 -2.09
CA GLY A 25 7.85 -11.59 -2.13
C GLY A 25 7.94 -13.10 -2.36
N CYS A 26 7.03 -13.87 -1.80
CA CYS A 26 6.87 -15.28 -2.17
C CYS A 26 6.13 -15.35 -3.52
N SER A 27 6.66 -16.10 -4.49
CA SER A 27 6.02 -16.25 -5.81
C SER A 27 4.73 -17.10 -5.78
N GLU A 28 4.44 -17.74 -4.65
CA GLU A 28 3.40 -18.77 -4.52
C GLU A 28 2.33 -18.40 -3.48
N CYS A 29 2.59 -17.43 -2.60
CA CYS A 29 1.62 -16.90 -1.63
C CYS A 29 1.91 -15.42 -1.33
N SER A 30 1.07 -14.75 -0.56
CA SER A 30 1.19 -13.31 -0.30
C SER A 30 2.20 -12.92 0.80
N GLU A 31 3.15 -13.79 1.15
CA GLU A 31 4.12 -13.48 2.21
C GLU A 31 5.21 -12.57 1.65
N VAL A 32 5.60 -11.57 2.45
CA VAL A 32 6.63 -10.60 2.12
C VAL A 32 7.66 -10.56 3.25
N HIS A 33 8.92 -10.41 2.90
CA HIS A 33 10.01 -10.32 3.86
C HIS A 33 10.97 -9.19 3.50
N VAL A 34 11.38 -8.41 4.49
CA VAL A 34 12.30 -7.29 4.35
C VAL A 34 13.57 -7.65 5.12
N ALA A 35 14.60 -8.07 4.42
CA ALA A 35 15.88 -8.52 4.99
C ALA A 35 16.88 -8.79 3.86
N LEU A 36 18.16 -9.02 4.20
CA LEU A 36 19.17 -9.44 3.23
C LEU A 36 18.84 -10.79 2.57
N GLU A 37 18.27 -11.72 3.34
CA GLU A 37 17.88 -13.06 2.89
C GLU A 37 16.46 -13.42 3.34
N GLY A 38 15.79 -14.28 2.58
CA GLY A 38 14.45 -14.79 2.92
C GLY A 38 14.43 -15.60 4.21
N HIS A 39 13.34 -15.52 4.98
CA HIS A 39 13.22 -16.29 6.22
C HIS A 39 13.00 -17.79 5.97
N GLN A 40 13.31 -18.61 6.99
CA GLN A 40 13.18 -20.07 7.00
C GLN A 40 11.96 -20.56 7.81
N ILE A 41 11.00 -19.67 8.10
CA ILE A 41 9.71 -20.06 8.67
C ILE A 41 8.94 -20.90 7.63
N LYS A 42 8.49 -22.08 8.05
CA LYS A 42 7.78 -23.08 7.25
C LYS A 42 6.26 -22.90 7.36
N ASP A 43 5.73 -21.85 6.76
CA ASP A 43 4.30 -21.51 6.78
C ASP A 43 3.77 -21.04 5.42
N CYS A 44 4.47 -21.36 4.33
CA CYS A 44 4.00 -21.08 2.98
C CYS A 44 2.67 -21.79 2.73
N LEU A 45 1.67 -21.03 2.28
CA LEU A 45 0.34 -21.51 1.91
C LEU A 45 0.18 -21.66 0.39
N GLY A 46 1.28 -21.59 -0.36
CA GLY A 46 1.25 -21.66 -1.82
C GLY A 46 0.87 -23.06 -2.34
N PRO A 47 0.40 -23.15 -3.59
CA PRO A 47 -0.06 -24.41 -4.20
C PRO A 47 0.93 -25.58 -4.10
N THR A 48 2.21 -25.26 -4.26
CA THR A 48 3.34 -26.22 -4.27
C THR A 48 4.07 -26.31 -2.92
N SER A 49 3.49 -25.76 -1.85
CA SER A 49 4.08 -25.74 -0.50
C SER A 49 4.41 -27.13 0.05
N ARG A 50 3.59 -28.15 -0.27
CA ARG A 50 3.80 -29.54 0.20
C ARG A 50 5.16 -30.09 -0.25
N ASP A 51 5.52 -29.86 -1.50
CA ASP A 51 6.78 -30.35 -2.08
C ASP A 51 7.99 -29.59 -1.55
N ARG A 52 7.80 -28.33 -1.14
CA ARG A 52 8.83 -27.48 -0.52
C ARG A 52 8.84 -27.53 1.01
N HIS A 53 8.16 -28.50 1.63
CA HIS A 53 8.04 -28.59 3.09
C HIS A 53 7.60 -27.27 3.75
N SER A 54 6.63 -26.61 3.14
CA SER A 54 6.07 -25.30 3.53
C SER A 54 7.07 -24.13 3.52
N LEU A 55 8.23 -24.27 2.85
CA LEU A 55 9.14 -23.15 2.62
C LEU A 55 8.63 -22.25 1.48
N HIS A 56 8.88 -20.95 1.65
CA HIS A 56 8.56 -19.92 0.67
C HIS A 56 9.51 -19.95 -0.52
N SER A 57 9.01 -19.58 -1.70
CA SER A 57 9.80 -19.41 -2.92
C SER A 57 10.03 -17.92 -3.14
N TRP A 58 11.13 -17.42 -2.57
CA TRP A 58 11.45 -16.00 -2.55
C TRP A 58 11.90 -15.49 -3.93
N VAL A 59 11.27 -14.43 -4.38
CA VAL A 59 11.67 -13.62 -5.54
C VAL A 59 11.84 -12.17 -5.11
N ARG A 60 12.54 -11.37 -5.93
CA ARG A 60 12.68 -9.94 -5.65
C ARG A 60 11.29 -9.29 -5.58
N GLY A 61 11.01 -8.66 -4.45
CA GLY A 61 9.78 -7.92 -4.23
C GLY A 61 9.74 -6.61 -4.99
N SER A 62 8.52 -6.09 -5.14
CA SER A 62 8.17 -4.87 -5.82
C SER A 62 7.54 -3.88 -4.84
N ILE A 63 7.28 -2.66 -5.32
CA ILE A 63 6.55 -1.66 -4.54
C ILE A 63 5.12 -2.12 -4.22
N ASP A 64 4.49 -2.92 -5.08
CA ASP A 64 3.13 -3.43 -4.88
C ASP A 64 3.07 -4.49 -3.77
N ASP A 65 4.20 -5.15 -3.47
CA ASP A 65 4.31 -6.05 -2.31
C ASP A 65 4.37 -5.27 -0.99
N ILE A 66 4.87 -4.04 -1.01
CA ILE A 66 4.96 -3.16 0.17
C ILE A 66 3.68 -2.31 0.34
N LEU A 67 3.25 -1.66 -0.74
CA LEU A 67 2.07 -0.81 -0.82
C LEU A 67 1.02 -1.53 -1.65
N VAL A 68 0.26 -2.44 -1.04
CA VAL A 68 -0.77 -3.22 -1.75
C VAL A 68 -1.84 -2.27 -2.29
N PRO A 69 -1.86 -1.99 -3.61
CA PRO A 69 -2.75 -0.99 -4.16
C PRO A 69 -4.14 -1.60 -4.32
N ILE A 70 -5.13 -1.04 -3.63
CA ILE A 70 -6.52 -1.39 -3.88
C ILE A 70 -6.99 -0.55 -5.06
N GLU A 71 -7.30 -1.18 -6.18
CA GLU A 71 -7.81 -0.51 -7.37
C GLU A 71 -9.34 -0.41 -7.37
N SER A 72 -9.87 0.67 -7.89
CA SER A 72 -11.29 0.88 -8.19
C SER A 72 -11.47 1.35 -9.62
N TYR A 73 -12.62 1.06 -10.21
CA TYR A 73 -12.98 1.68 -11.49
C TYR A 73 -13.24 3.17 -11.31
N HIS A 74 -12.69 3.97 -12.21
CA HIS A 74 -12.99 5.39 -12.25
C HIS A 74 -14.41 5.64 -12.78
N LEU A 75 -15.22 6.37 -12.01
CA LEU A 75 -16.58 6.74 -12.40
C LEU A 75 -16.65 8.23 -12.70
N TYR A 76 -16.71 8.57 -14.00
CA TYR A 76 -16.98 9.95 -14.44
C TYR A 76 -18.28 10.46 -13.80
N ASP A 77 -19.32 9.63 -13.78
CA ASP A 77 -20.59 9.93 -13.12
C ASP A 77 -21.01 8.79 -12.16
N PRO A 78 -20.94 8.99 -10.82
CA PRO A 78 -21.35 7.98 -9.83
C PRO A 78 -22.81 7.57 -9.92
N PHE A 79 -23.66 8.46 -10.44
CA PHE A 79 -25.08 8.19 -10.69
C PHE A 79 -25.35 7.83 -12.15
N GLY A 80 -24.29 7.62 -12.94
CA GLY A 80 -24.28 7.30 -14.36
C GLY A 80 -24.71 5.88 -14.66
N ARG A 81 -24.02 5.23 -15.59
CA ARG A 81 -24.25 3.81 -15.91
C ARG A 81 -23.49 2.96 -14.91
N ARG A 82 -24.13 1.89 -14.43
CA ARG A 82 -23.42 0.87 -13.63
C ARG A 82 -22.45 0.13 -14.55
N ILE A 83 -21.22 -0.06 -14.08
CA ILE A 83 -20.23 -0.89 -14.78
C ILE A 83 -20.73 -2.33 -14.77
N LYS A 84 -20.82 -2.93 -15.96
CA LYS A 84 -21.14 -4.34 -16.11
C LYS A 84 -19.86 -5.14 -16.29
N HIS A 85 -19.91 -6.44 -16.03
CA HIS A 85 -18.75 -7.30 -16.19
C HIS A 85 -18.19 -7.25 -17.62
N GLU A 86 -19.06 -7.21 -18.62
CA GLU A 86 -18.68 -7.23 -20.04
C GLU A 86 -17.96 -5.95 -20.47
N THR A 87 -18.38 -4.80 -19.92
CA THR A 87 -17.82 -3.48 -20.25
C THR A 87 -16.71 -3.05 -19.31
N ARG A 88 -16.32 -3.87 -18.32
CA ARG A 88 -15.36 -3.48 -17.26
C ARG A 88 -13.99 -3.04 -17.79
N PHE A 89 -13.59 -3.53 -18.96
CA PHE A 89 -12.32 -3.19 -19.59
C PHE A 89 -12.34 -1.83 -20.31
N GLU A 90 -13.53 -1.26 -20.52
CA GLU A 90 -13.72 0.08 -21.10
C GLU A 90 -13.46 1.19 -20.08
N TYR A 91 -13.38 0.84 -18.79
CA TYR A 91 -13.16 1.77 -17.68
C TYR A 91 -11.70 1.73 -17.23
N ASP A 92 -11.20 2.89 -16.82
CA ASP A 92 -9.90 3.00 -16.17
C ASP A 92 -9.99 2.43 -14.75
N ARG A 93 -8.94 1.70 -14.35
CA ARG A 93 -8.73 1.31 -12.95
C ARG A 93 -7.71 2.25 -12.35
N ILE A 94 -8.06 2.86 -11.24
CA ILE A 94 -7.22 3.82 -10.51
C ILE A 94 -7.14 3.39 -9.04
N PRO A 95 -6.13 3.83 -8.27
CA PRO A 95 -6.10 3.55 -6.84
C PRO A 95 -7.38 4.03 -6.15
N ALA A 96 -7.97 3.21 -5.28
CA ALA A 96 -9.24 3.48 -4.61
C ALA A 96 -9.20 4.76 -3.77
N VAL A 97 -8.03 5.10 -3.22
CA VAL A 97 -7.81 6.38 -2.55
C VAL A 97 -7.94 7.57 -3.52
N VAL A 98 -7.50 7.42 -4.76
CA VAL A 98 -7.61 8.46 -5.80
C VAL A 98 -9.09 8.63 -6.19
N GLU A 99 -9.80 7.54 -6.47
CA GLU A 99 -11.25 7.60 -6.76
C GLU A 99 -12.02 8.20 -5.59
N LEU A 100 -11.74 7.79 -4.35
CA LEU A 100 -12.36 8.36 -3.16
C LEU A 100 -12.14 9.88 -3.08
N CYS A 101 -10.92 10.35 -3.35
CA CYS A 101 -10.63 11.79 -3.37
C CYS A 101 -11.42 12.51 -4.46
N ILE A 102 -11.49 11.93 -5.66
CA ILE A 102 -12.30 12.47 -6.75
C ILE A 102 -13.76 12.61 -6.31
N GLN A 103 -14.32 11.56 -5.71
CA GLN A 103 -15.71 11.55 -5.23
C GLN A 103 -15.96 12.50 -4.06
N ALA A 104 -14.94 12.79 -3.25
CA ALA A 104 -14.98 13.79 -2.18
C ALA A 104 -14.93 15.24 -2.69
N GLY A 105 -14.84 15.46 -4.00
CA GLY A 105 -14.86 16.79 -4.60
C GLY A 105 -13.50 17.32 -5.02
N VAL A 106 -12.43 16.51 -4.94
CA VAL A 106 -11.12 16.95 -5.42
C VAL A 106 -11.02 16.75 -6.93
N ASP A 107 -10.62 17.79 -7.65
CA ASP A 107 -10.51 17.74 -9.10
C ASP A 107 -9.11 17.25 -9.51
N ILE A 108 -9.07 16.13 -10.25
CA ILE A 108 -7.88 15.59 -10.90
C ILE A 108 -8.09 15.72 -12.40
N PRO A 109 -7.34 16.58 -13.10
CA PRO A 109 -7.49 16.76 -14.55
C PRO A 109 -7.39 15.45 -15.34
N GLU A 110 -6.51 14.55 -14.92
CA GLU A 110 -6.27 13.23 -15.51
C GLU A 110 -7.41 12.23 -15.26
N TYR A 111 -8.29 12.49 -14.31
CA TYR A 111 -9.44 11.63 -13.98
C TYR A 111 -10.67 12.52 -13.72
N PRO A 112 -11.24 13.10 -14.80
CA PRO A 112 -12.31 14.08 -14.68
C PRO A 112 -13.56 13.42 -14.10
N SER A 113 -14.28 14.16 -13.26
CA SER A 113 -15.56 13.72 -12.72
C SER A 113 -16.64 14.78 -12.90
N ARG A 114 -17.86 14.32 -13.17
CA ARG A 114 -19.02 15.18 -13.36
C ARG A 114 -19.43 15.82 -12.04
N ARG A 115 -19.14 17.11 -11.89
CA ARG A 115 -19.68 17.95 -10.81
C ARG A 115 -21.09 18.42 -11.16
N ARG A 116 -22.06 18.08 -10.31
CA ARG A 116 -23.46 18.50 -10.51
C ARG A 116 -23.71 19.84 -9.85
N MET A 117 -24.09 20.83 -10.67
CA MET A 117 -24.65 22.10 -10.18
C MET A 117 -26.17 22.05 -10.04
N LYS A 118 -26.83 21.13 -10.78
CA LYS A 118 -28.28 20.92 -10.72
C LYS A 118 -28.59 19.60 -10.01
N PRO A 119 -29.53 19.59 -9.05
CA PRO A 119 -29.91 18.38 -8.33
C PRO A 119 -30.61 17.37 -9.25
N ILE A 120 -30.49 16.08 -8.92
CA ILE A 120 -31.20 15.00 -9.62
C ILE A 120 -32.69 15.11 -9.28
N ARG A 121 -33.55 15.10 -10.31
CA ARG A 121 -35.01 15.15 -10.13
C ARG A 121 -35.56 13.73 -10.08
N MET A 122 -36.35 13.44 -9.05
CA MET A 122 -37.00 12.15 -8.87
C MET A 122 -38.51 12.32 -8.63
N ILE A 123 -39.31 11.35 -9.07
CA ILE A 123 -40.70 11.17 -8.62
C ILE A 123 -40.80 9.78 -7.99
N GLY A 124 -41.11 9.74 -6.70
CA GLY A 124 -41.02 8.51 -5.91
C GLY A 124 -39.60 7.92 -5.95
N LYS A 125 -39.47 6.66 -6.33
CA LYS A 125 -38.18 5.95 -6.49
C LYS A 125 -37.58 6.05 -7.91
N LYS A 126 -38.24 6.76 -8.84
CA LYS A 126 -37.84 6.83 -10.24
C LYS A 126 -37.11 8.15 -10.52
N VAL A 127 -35.89 8.05 -11.05
CA VAL A 127 -35.12 9.21 -11.53
C VAL A 127 -35.71 9.69 -12.85
N ILE A 128 -36.07 10.97 -12.93
CA ILE A 128 -36.68 11.60 -14.12
C ILE A 128 -35.65 12.41 -14.90
N ASP A 129 -34.78 13.14 -14.20
CA ASP A 129 -33.74 13.94 -14.83
C ASP A 129 -32.48 13.88 -13.99
N ARG A 130 -31.37 13.55 -14.65
CA ARG A 130 -30.03 13.47 -14.04
C ARG A 130 -29.25 14.79 -14.14
N GLY A 131 -29.90 15.87 -14.57
CA GLY A 131 -29.29 17.17 -14.80
C GLY A 131 -28.71 17.30 -16.22
N GLY A 132 -29.37 16.70 -17.22
CA GLY A 132 -28.93 16.69 -18.63
C GLY A 132 -27.94 15.57 -19.00
N PHE A 133 -27.75 15.36 -20.31
CA PHE A 133 -26.72 14.48 -20.87
C PHE A 133 -25.42 15.28 -21.04
N LEU A 134 -24.35 14.83 -20.41
CA LEU A 134 -22.99 15.27 -20.74
C LEU A 134 -22.32 14.07 -21.40
N GLU A 135 -21.68 14.31 -22.54
CA GLU A 135 -20.86 13.28 -23.16
C GLU A 135 -19.68 12.99 -22.25
N GLU A 136 -19.51 11.72 -21.86
CA GLU A 136 -18.38 11.32 -21.03
C GLU A 136 -17.10 11.57 -21.84
N PRO A 137 -16.06 12.20 -21.26
CA PRO A 137 -14.76 12.27 -21.89
C PRO A 137 -14.32 10.87 -22.31
N LYS A 138 -13.74 10.73 -23.51
CA LYS A 138 -13.23 9.43 -23.95
C LYS A 138 -12.24 8.90 -22.90
N PRO A 139 -12.28 7.60 -22.54
CA PRO A 139 -11.36 7.00 -21.59
C PRO A 139 -9.90 7.33 -21.92
N TRP A 140 -9.07 7.55 -20.91
CA TRP A 140 -7.68 8.01 -21.06
C TRP A 140 -6.77 7.00 -21.76
N ARG A 141 -7.25 5.77 -21.99
CA ARG A 141 -6.56 4.69 -22.72
C ARG A 141 -6.11 5.04 -24.15
N LEU A 142 -6.42 6.23 -24.69
CA LEU A 142 -5.92 6.71 -25.98
C LEU A 142 -4.91 7.88 -25.88
N GLY A 143 -4.56 8.35 -24.68
CA GLY A 143 -3.66 9.48 -24.44
C GLY A 143 -2.26 9.02 -24.01
N ASN A 144 -1.22 9.70 -24.51
CA ASN A 144 0.19 9.35 -24.31
C ASN A 144 0.55 9.14 -22.82
N PRO A 145 1.31 8.08 -22.47
CA PRO A 145 1.77 7.79 -21.10
C PRO A 145 2.83 8.77 -20.56
N SER A 146 2.93 9.98 -21.12
CA SER A 146 4.03 10.92 -20.90
C SER A 146 3.92 11.76 -19.61
N THR A 147 2.81 11.72 -18.89
CA THR A 147 2.67 12.34 -17.56
C THR A 147 2.40 11.27 -16.52
N PRO A 148 3.44 10.80 -15.80
CA PRO A 148 3.29 9.91 -14.67
C PRO A 148 2.29 10.50 -13.67
N VAL A 149 1.25 9.74 -13.33
CA VAL A 149 0.41 10.11 -12.20
C VAL A 149 1.22 9.80 -10.95
N ASP A 150 1.65 10.82 -10.21
CA ASP A 150 2.49 10.72 -8.99
C ASP A 150 1.91 9.81 -7.88
N PHE A 151 0.70 9.29 -8.07
CA PHE A 151 -0.07 8.52 -7.10
C PHE A 151 -0.19 7.03 -7.43
N ASP A 152 0.29 6.60 -8.60
CA ASP A 152 0.34 5.18 -8.94
C ASP A 152 1.72 4.59 -8.64
N THR A 153 1.75 3.29 -8.35
CA THR A 153 2.97 2.51 -8.12
C THR A 153 3.61 2.03 -9.44
N TYR A 154 2.95 2.27 -10.58
CA TYR A 154 3.34 1.72 -11.87
C TYR A 154 4.73 2.18 -12.29
N ARG A 155 5.68 1.23 -12.42
CA ARG A 155 7.09 1.53 -12.73
C ARG A 155 7.71 2.57 -11.79
N ALA A 156 7.25 2.68 -10.54
CA ALA A 156 7.74 3.67 -9.59
C ALA A 156 9.27 3.58 -9.39
N ASN A 157 9.83 2.38 -9.33
CA ASN A 157 11.29 2.16 -9.20
C ASN A 157 12.09 2.70 -10.41
N GLU A 158 11.46 2.82 -11.58
CA GLU A 158 12.10 3.38 -12.78
C GLU A 158 11.92 4.91 -12.84
N ARG A 159 10.79 5.42 -12.31
CA ARG A 159 10.52 6.86 -12.20
C ARG A 159 11.40 7.52 -11.13
N PHE A 160 11.70 6.81 -10.05
CA PHE A 160 12.46 7.32 -8.92
C PHE A 160 13.82 6.62 -8.84
N PRO A 161 14.92 7.34 -9.13
CA PRO A 161 16.26 6.74 -9.15
C PRO A 161 16.73 6.35 -7.73
N PRO A 162 17.75 5.48 -7.63
CA PRO A 162 18.38 5.15 -6.36
C PRO A 162 18.82 6.42 -5.62
N PRO A 163 18.56 6.53 -4.31
CA PRO A 163 18.99 7.68 -3.51
C PRO A 163 20.49 7.65 -3.26
N LEU A 164 21.07 8.83 -2.96
CA LEU A 164 22.44 8.90 -2.43
C LEU A 164 22.48 8.29 -1.03
N SER A 165 23.59 7.64 -0.68
CA SER A 165 23.71 6.95 0.62
C SER A 165 23.50 7.86 1.83
N GLU A 166 23.84 9.15 1.71
CA GLU A 166 23.66 10.17 2.75
C GLU A 166 22.19 10.58 2.93
N ASP A 167 21.38 10.45 1.88
CA ASP A 167 19.97 10.83 1.90
C ASP A 167 19.07 9.71 2.44
N ILE A 168 19.56 8.47 2.50
CA ILE A 168 18.75 7.28 2.86
C ILE A 168 18.02 7.48 4.20
N PRO A 169 18.69 7.88 5.31
CA PRO A 169 18.00 8.04 6.59
C PRO A 169 16.93 9.15 6.56
N ARG A 170 17.20 10.26 5.84
CA ARG A 170 16.22 11.35 5.69
C ARG A 170 15.00 10.87 4.90
N ILE A 171 15.22 10.23 3.76
CA ILE A 171 14.14 9.66 2.93
C ILE A 171 13.33 8.65 3.73
N ALA A 172 14.00 7.79 4.50
CA ALA A 172 13.35 6.83 5.38
C ALA A 172 12.45 7.50 6.42
N GLN A 173 12.93 8.57 7.06
CA GLN A 173 12.14 9.31 8.04
C GLN A 173 10.94 10.01 7.39
N GLU A 174 11.14 10.72 6.28
CA GLU A 174 10.05 11.38 5.54
C GLU A 174 9.00 10.37 5.06
N THR A 175 9.43 9.17 4.65
CA THR A 175 8.54 8.07 4.24
C THR A 175 7.77 7.52 5.43
N MET A 176 8.42 7.31 6.57
CA MET A 176 7.79 6.89 7.82
C MET A 176 6.73 7.90 8.26
N ASP A 177 7.05 9.19 8.24
CA ASP A 177 6.15 10.27 8.63
C ASP A 177 4.96 10.38 7.66
N ALA A 178 5.20 10.21 6.36
CA ALA A 178 4.13 10.17 5.36
C ALA A 178 3.21 8.96 5.54
N TYR A 179 3.77 7.77 5.79
CA TYR A 179 3.01 6.56 6.09
C TYR A 179 2.19 6.72 7.37
N ASP A 180 2.82 7.26 8.40
CA ASP A 180 2.18 7.58 9.66
C ASP A 180 1.02 8.54 9.44
N PHE A 181 1.25 9.64 8.74
CA PHE A 181 0.20 10.61 8.42
C PHE A 181 -0.96 9.97 7.66
N VAL A 182 -0.71 9.15 6.63
CA VAL A 182 -1.78 8.46 5.89
C VAL A 182 -2.60 7.57 6.81
N ARG A 183 -1.96 6.91 7.77
CA ARG A 183 -2.62 6.07 8.79
C ARG A 183 -3.34 6.88 9.87
N SER A 184 -2.79 8.03 10.28
CA SER A 184 -3.21 8.84 11.44
C SER A 184 -4.18 9.97 11.09
N ALA A 185 -4.14 10.51 9.87
CA ALA A 185 -5.08 11.54 9.39
C ALA A 185 -6.55 11.07 9.46
N SER A 186 -6.77 9.77 9.65
CA SER A 186 -8.03 9.14 10.05
C SER A 186 -8.64 9.67 11.37
N MET A 187 -7.94 10.48 12.17
CA MET A 187 -8.39 10.86 13.53
C MET A 187 -8.98 12.26 13.69
N GLU A 188 -8.64 13.26 12.88
CA GLU A 188 -9.09 14.65 13.12
C GLU A 188 -9.64 15.39 11.89
N GLY A 189 -9.07 15.22 10.70
CA GLY A 189 -9.56 15.85 9.47
C GLY A 189 -10.78 15.18 8.85
N TRP A 190 -10.92 13.86 9.01
CA TRP A 190 -12.01 13.07 8.42
C TRP A 190 -13.28 12.99 9.28
N LYS A 191 -13.23 13.42 10.55
CA LYS A 191 -14.39 13.41 11.45
C LYS A 191 -15.57 14.24 10.94
N SER A 192 -15.34 15.23 10.06
CA SER A 192 -16.39 16.11 9.55
C SER A 192 -17.03 15.66 8.24
N MET A 193 -16.42 14.75 7.46
CA MET A 193 -16.89 14.45 6.09
C MET A 193 -17.33 13.00 5.81
N ALA A 194 -17.06 12.05 6.69
CA ALA A 194 -17.72 10.75 6.66
C ALA A 194 -17.51 10.05 8.00
N GLY A 195 -18.59 9.67 8.68
CA GLY A 195 -18.48 8.75 9.80
C GLY A 195 -17.97 7.41 9.29
N LYS A 196 -16.67 7.12 9.46
CA LYS A 196 -16.12 5.79 9.79
C LYS A 196 -14.58 5.79 9.78
N MET A 197 -14.02 5.42 10.92
CA MET A 197 -12.62 5.07 11.17
C MET A 197 -12.16 3.78 10.43
N GLN A 198 -12.99 3.21 9.55
CA GLN A 198 -12.78 1.90 8.90
C GLN A 198 -12.17 2.00 7.48
N PHE A 199 -12.11 3.19 6.88
CA PHE A 199 -11.87 3.30 5.44
C PHE A 199 -10.39 3.20 5.04
N VAL A 200 -9.46 3.63 5.89
CA VAL A 200 -8.02 3.64 5.51
C VAL A 200 -7.45 2.23 5.43
N ASP A 201 -7.87 1.30 6.30
CA ASP A 201 -7.45 -0.10 6.21
C ASP A 201 -8.09 -0.79 4.98
N GLU A 202 -9.26 -0.30 4.53
CA GLU A 202 -9.95 -0.79 3.34
C GLU A 202 -9.41 -0.23 2.02
N VAL A 203 -8.69 0.90 2.00
CA VAL A 203 -8.06 1.45 0.78
C VAL A 203 -6.54 1.37 0.79
N PHE A 204 -5.95 1.14 1.96
CA PHE A 204 -4.50 1.02 2.16
C PHE A 204 -4.21 -0.03 3.25
N PRO A 205 -4.42 -1.33 2.99
CA PRO A 205 -4.23 -2.36 4.00
C PRO A 205 -2.76 -2.46 4.38
N PRO A 206 -2.41 -2.49 5.68
CA PRO A 206 -1.04 -2.73 6.08
C PRO A 206 -0.64 -4.17 5.73
N ASN A 207 0.34 -4.34 4.86
CA ASN A 207 0.98 -5.64 4.67
C ASN A 207 1.99 -5.88 5.80
N CYS A 208 1.72 -6.81 6.71
CA CYS A 208 2.56 -7.02 7.89
C CYS A 208 3.58 -8.13 7.70
N VAL A 209 4.86 -7.77 7.82
CA VAL A 209 6.02 -8.67 7.68
C VAL A 209 6.60 -9.03 9.04
N TRP A 210 7.36 -10.11 9.11
CA TRP A 210 8.16 -10.44 10.30
C TRP A 210 9.23 -9.38 10.53
N HIS A 211 9.29 -8.85 11.76
CA HIS A 211 10.30 -7.88 12.15
C HIS A 211 11.67 -8.53 12.29
N VAL A 212 12.70 -7.93 11.68
CA VAL A 212 14.08 -8.42 11.73
C VAL A 212 14.92 -7.49 12.60
N ARG A 213 15.25 -7.95 13.82
CA ARG A 213 16.02 -7.16 14.79
C ARG A 213 17.45 -6.87 14.35
N ASP A 214 18.10 -7.88 13.81
CA ASP A 214 19.45 -7.77 13.26
C ASP A 214 19.43 -8.28 11.82
N PRO A 215 19.45 -7.40 10.81
CA PRO A 215 19.50 -7.79 9.40
C PRO A 215 20.73 -8.63 9.03
N ARG A 216 21.78 -8.65 9.87
CA ARG A 216 22.99 -9.46 9.70
C ARG A 216 22.96 -10.73 10.57
N GLY A 217 21.93 -10.90 11.37
CA GLY A 217 21.73 -12.06 12.23
C GLY A 217 21.29 -13.30 11.46
N PRO A 218 21.09 -14.43 12.17
CA PRO A 218 20.58 -15.64 11.54
C PRO A 218 19.15 -15.45 11.00
N PRO A 219 18.77 -16.17 9.92
CA PRO A 219 17.44 -16.06 9.35
C PRO A 219 16.37 -16.54 10.35
N LEU A 220 15.18 -15.95 10.28
CA LEU A 220 14.07 -16.32 11.16
C LEU A 220 13.62 -17.76 10.90
N ARG A 221 13.35 -18.54 11.96
CA ARG A 221 13.03 -19.98 11.89
C ARG A 221 11.71 -20.31 12.58
N SER A 222 11.04 -21.37 12.13
CA SER A 222 9.75 -21.81 12.69
C SER A 222 9.76 -22.01 14.21
N ALA A 223 10.82 -22.60 14.77
CA ALA A 223 10.92 -22.91 16.20
C ALA A 223 10.79 -21.66 17.09
N LEU A 224 11.25 -20.51 16.58
CA LEU A 224 11.27 -19.25 17.31
C LEU A 224 10.14 -18.29 16.90
N LYS A 225 9.22 -18.73 16.03
CA LYS A 225 8.10 -17.93 15.51
C LYS A 225 7.29 -17.24 16.63
N ARG A 226 7.16 -17.90 17.79
CA ARG A 226 6.44 -17.36 18.97
C ARG A 226 7.13 -16.17 19.64
N PHE A 227 8.40 -15.90 19.36
CA PHE A 227 9.19 -14.80 19.94
C PHE A 227 9.29 -13.60 19.00
N TYR A 228 9.08 -13.81 17.70
CA TYR A 228 9.17 -12.73 16.71
C TYR A 228 7.94 -11.83 16.76
N GLY A 229 8.17 -10.55 16.48
CA GLY A 229 7.13 -9.56 16.22
C GLY A 229 6.85 -9.42 14.73
N LYS A 230 5.82 -8.63 14.41
CA LYS A 230 5.50 -8.21 13.04
C LYS A 230 5.34 -6.70 12.98
N ALA A 231 5.61 -6.11 11.82
CA ALA A 231 5.37 -4.70 11.54
C ALA A 231 4.83 -4.52 10.12
N PRO A 232 4.14 -3.42 9.81
CA PRO A 232 3.85 -3.07 8.43
C PRO A 232 5.15 -3.01 7.61
N ALA A 233 5.14 -3.51 6.38
CA ALA A 233 6.31 -3.62 5.52
C ALA A 233 6.99 -2.27 5.31
N VAL A 234 6.20 -1.19 5.18
CA VAL A 234 6.71 0.18 5.11
C VAL A 234 7.52 0.56 6.34
N VAL A 235 7.03 0.21 7.54
CA VAL A 235 7.72 0.49 8.80
C VAL A 235 9.03 -0.28 8.87
N GLU A 236 9.03 -1.55 8.48
CA GLU A 236 10.24 -2.39 8.47
C GLU A 236 11.29 -1.86 7.47
N VAL A 237 10.88 -1.51 6.24
CA VAL A 237 11.77 -0.90 5.22
C VAL A 237 12.37 0.41 5.73
N CYS A 238 11.55 1.32 6.25
CA CYS A 238 12.03 2.61 6.76
C CYS A 238 12.96 2.43 7.96
N MET A 239 12.63 1.53 8.90
CA MET A 239 13.49 1.27 10.06
C MET A 239 14.86 0.73 9.64
N GLN A 240 14.92 -0.25 8.74
CA GLN A 240 16.19 -0.80 8.25
C GLN A 240 17.01 0.24 7.47
N ALA A 241 16.34 1.25 6.90
CA ALA A 241 16.96 2.42 6.27
C ALA A 241 17.36 3.54 7.26
N GLY A 242 17.13 3.36 8.57
CA GLY A 242 17.57 4.29 9.61
C GLY A 242 16.50 5.26 10.12
N ALA A 243 15.23 5.09 9.77
CA ALA A 243 14.14 5.88 10.35
C ALA A 243 13.88 5.50 11.81
N GLN A 244 13.43 6.49 12.60
CA GLN A 244 12.92 6.23 13.93
C GLN A 244 11.51 5.63 13.85
N VAL A 245 11.29 4.57 14.61
CA VAL A 245 10.00 3.87 14.66
C VAL A 245 9.04 4.57 15.64
N PRO A 246 7.84 4.99 15.18
CA PRO A 246 6.81 5.52 16.06
C PRO A 246 6.38 4.54 17.17
N ASP A 247 6.08 5.06 18.36
CA ASP A 247 5.80 4.25 19.55
C ASP A 247 4.67 3.23 19.37
N ARG A 248 3.66 3.54 18.55
CA ARG A 248 2.54 2.63 18.30
C ARG A 248 2.91 1.32 17.60
N TYR A 249 4.04 1.28 16.88
CA TYR A 249 4.49 0.07 16.19
C TYR A 249 5.42 -0.79 17.05
N LYS A 250 6.08 -0.21 18.07
CA LYS A 250 7.02 -0.92 18.94
C LYS A 250 6.42 -2.17 19.62
N PRO A 251 5.17 -2.17 20.13
CA PRO A 251 4.57 -3.37 20.69
C PRO A 251 4.36 -4.49 19.65
N MET A 252 4.02 -4.14 18.40
CA MET A 252 3.81 -5.12 17.33
C MET A 252 5.12 -5.83 16.96
N MET A 253 6.22 -5.08 17.00
CA MET A 253 7.58 -5.56 16.74
C MET A 253 8.14 -6.39 17.91
N ARG A 254 7.44 -6.41 19.05
CA ARG A 254 7.79 -7.17 20.27
C ARG A 254 9.21 -6.89 20.73
N LEU A 255 9.62 -5.61 20.72
CA LEU A 255 10.98 -5.20 21.09
C LEU A 255 11.33 -5.48 22.57
N ASP A 256 10.31 -5.77 23.38
CA ASP A 256 10.35 -6.10 24.81
C ASP A 256 10.62 -7.59 25.10
N ILE A 257 10.55 -8.47 24.09
CA ILE A 257 10.80 -9.90 24.25
C ILE A 257 12.27 -10.22 23.98
N ILE A 258 12.89 -11.15 24.71
CA ILE A 258 14.23 -11.65 24.33
C ILE A 258 14.05 -12.84 23.40
N VAL A 259 14.73 -12.83 22.25
CA VAL A 259 14.75 -13.96 21.33
C VAL A 259 15.87 -14.90 21.79
N PRO A 260 15.56 -16.20 22.06
CA PRO A 260 16.57 -17.15 22.49
C PRO A 260 17.72 -17.28 21.48
N GLU A 261 18.95 -17.37 21.98
CA GLU A 261 20.13 -17.63 21.15
C GLU A 261 20.13 -19.05 20.59
N SER A 262 21.03 -19.36 19.65
CA SER A 262 21.01 -20.63 18.90
C SER A 262 21.09 -21.89 19.79
N ASP A 263 21.78 -21.81 20.93
CA ASP A 263 21.87 -22.94 21.86
C ASP A 263 20.64 -23.07 22.77
N GLU A 264 20.07 -21.94 23.18
CA GLU A 264 18.81 -21.88 23.94
C GLU A 264 17.61 -22.27 23.07
N ALA A 265 17.66 -21.96 21.77
CA ALA A 265 16.62 -22.25 20.80
C ALA A 265 16.29 -23.74 20.74
N LYS A 266 17.26 -24.62 21.01
CA LYS A 266 17.08 -26.09 21.06
C LYS A 266 16.24 -26.53 22.27
N LEU A 267 16.21 -25.73 23.34
CA LEU A 267 15.49 -26.04 24.59
C LEU A 267 14.03 -25.58 24.57
N VAL A 268 13.68 -24.71 23.62
CA VAL A 268 12.33 -24.14 23.49
C VAL A 268 11.62 -24.58 22.21
N ALA A 269 12.26 -25.37 21.35
CA ALA A 269 11.73 -25.85 20.07
C ALA A 269 10.76 -27.04 20.25
#